data_AF-A0A3D6ELZ8-F1
#
_entry.id   AF-A0A3D6ELZ8-F1
#
_cell.length_a   1.000
_cell.length_b   1.000
_cell.length_c   1.000
_cell.angle_alpha   90.00
_cell.angle_beta   90.00
_cell.angle_gamma   90.00
#
_symmetry.space_group_name_H-M   'P 1'
#
loop_
_entity.id
_entity.type
_entity.pdbx_description
1 polymer ?
#
loop_
_entity_poly.entity_id
_entity_poly.type
_entity_poly.pdbx_seq_one_letter_code
_entity_poly.pdbx_strand_id
1 'polypeptide(L)'
;MNPASGLLVLAHRQASLMGWALCAGTPALIGGLILSGFLPAGEHRPEGLYLQLGYAFTGLVFLAAAWVLWRRGSALRRFHRIPEPRRAGVLLRETLLYAALLELSSLYGLVYWILVGKHAGRHVAGFVILAPLLFLVLTPRLDQWMRAAEPAPGEAP
;
A
#
# COMPACT_ATOMS: atom_id res chain seq x y z
N MET A 1 -15.97 -4.49 -27.18
CA MET A 1 -14.92 -4.16 -26.18
C MET A 1 -13.57 -4.39 -26.86
N ASN A 2 -12.68 -3.40 -26.93
CA ASN A 2 -11.36 -3.57 -27.54
C ASN A 2 -10.56 -4.61 -26.72
N PRO A 3 -9.95 -5.64 -27.32
CA PRO A 3 -9.18 -6.67 -26.60
C PRO A 3 -8.14 -6.10 -25.63
N ALA A 4 -7.52 -4.97 -25.96
CA ALA A 4 -6.57 -4.29 -25.09
C ALA A 4 -7.19 -3.72 -23.80
N SER A 5 -8.44 -3.25 -23.86
CA SER A 5 -9.18 -2.83 -22.67
C SER A 5 -9.49 -4.02 -21.76
N GLY A 6 -9.76 -5.21 -22.34
CA GLY A 6 -9.97 -6.44 -21.58
C GLY A 6 -8.75 -6.85 -20.75
N LEU A 7 -7.54 -6.75 -21.33
CA LEU A 7 -6.29 -7.05 -20.63
C LEU A 7 -6.02 -6.07 -19.46
N LEU A 8 -6.33 -4.79 -19.62
CA LEU A 8 -6.19 -3.80 -18.54
C LEU A 8 -7.15 -4.08 -17.37
N VAL A 9 -8.40 -4.44 -17.67
CA VAL A 9 -9.39 -4.81 -16.65
C VAL A 9 -8.92 -6.04 -15.87
N LEU A 10 -8.44 -7.07 -16.56
CA LEU A 10 -7.94 -8.29 -15.92
C LEU A 10 -6.73 -7.99 -15.04
N ALA A 11 -5.75 -7.25 -15.56
CA ALA A 11 -4.55 -6.89 -14.81
C ALA A 11 -4.89 -6.05 -13.57
N HIS A 12 -5.83 -5.10 -13.68
CA HIS A 12 -6.27 -4.31 -12.54
C HIS A 12 -6.98 -5.15 -11.49
N ARG A 13 -7.84 -6.11 -11.89
CA ARG A 13 -8.48 -7.03 -10.96
C ARG A 13 -7.45 -7.88 -10.22
N GLN A 14 -6.50 -8.48 -10.95
CA GLN A 14 -5.42 -9.27 -10.35
C GLN A 14 -4.59 -8.43 -9.39
N ALA A 15 -4.16 -7.24 -9.81
CA ALA A 15 -3.37 -6.33 -9.00
C ALA A 15 -4.11 -5.88 -7.74
N SER A 16 -5.41 -5.59 -7.85
CA SER A 16 -6.24 -5.19 -6.72
C SER A 16 -6.45 -6.35 -5.75
N LEU A 17 -6.73 -7.56 -6.25
CA LEU A 17 -6.88 -8.75 -5.41
C LEU A 17 -5.59 -9.07 -4.65
N MET A 18 -4.45 -9.07 -5.33
CA MET A 18 -3.15 -9.30 -4.70
C MET A 18 -2.79 -8.19 -3.72
N GLY A 19 -3.04 -6.94 -4.09
CA GLY A 19 -2.81 -5.78 -3.22
C GLY A 19 -3.67 -5.83 -1.96
N TRP A 20 -4.95 -6.22 -2.06
CA TRP A 20 -5.83 -6.43 -0.91
C TRP A 20 -5.43 -7.65 -0.07
N ALA A 21 -5.04 -8.75 -0.71
CA ALA A 21 -4.53 -9.92 0.00
C ALA A 21 -3.30 -9.55 0.85
N LEU A 22 -2.44 -8.68 0.34
CA LEU A 22 -1.29 -8.16 1.07
C LEU A 22 -1.72 -7.14 2.15
N CYS A 23 -2.41 -6.07 1.74
CA CYS A 23 -2.71 -4.91 2.59
C CYS A 23 -3.88 -5.08 3.56
N ALA A 24 -4.69 -6.13 3.44
CA ALA A 24 -5.71 -6.47 4.43
C ALA A 24 -5.48 -7.85 5.03
N GLY A 25 -4.96 -8.81 4.25
CA GLY A 25 -4.67 -10.14 4.76
C GLY A 25 -3.55 -10.15 5.80
N THR A 26 -2.44 -9.45 5.55
CA THR A 26 -1.32 -9.39 6.51
C THR A 26 -1.71 -8.64 7.79
N PRO A 27 -2.38 -7.48 7.75
CA PRO A 27 -2.91 -6.84 8.97
C PRO A 27 -3.92 -7.68 9.73
N ALA A 28 -4.82 -8.39 9.03
CA ALA A 28 -5.78 -9.30 9.66
C ALA A 28 -5.06 -10.47 10.34
N LEU A 29 -4.03 -11.03 9.71
CA LEU A 29 -3.19 -12.07 10.31
C LEU A 29 -2.46 -11.55 11.55
N ILE A 30 -1.80 -10.40 11.46
CA ILE A 30 -1.10 -9.78 12.59
C ILE A 30 -2.08 -9.50 13.74
N GLY A 31 -3.22 -8.87 13.44
CA GLY A 31 -4.26 -8.58 14.42
C GLY A 31 -4.81 -9.87 15.07
N GLY A 32 -5.08 -10.90 14.27
CA GLY A 32 -5.53 -12.20 14.76
C GLY A 32 -4.52 -12.89 15.68
N LEU A 33 -3.23 -12.84 15.32
CA LEU A 33 -2.15 -13.40 16.14
C LEU A 33 -1.92 -12.63 17.44
N ILE A 34 -2.12 -11.31 17.42
CA ILE A 34 -2.08 -10.48 18.64
C ILE A 34 -3.27 -10.81 19.55
N LEU A 35 -4.48 -10.89 19.00
CA LEU A 35 -5.70 -11.15 19.76
C LEU A 35 -5.76 -12.59 20.30
N SER A 36 -5.20 -13.55 19.59
CA SER A 36 -5.11 -14.94 20.06
C SER A 36 -4.04 -15.14 21.15
N GLY A 37 -3.19 -14.14 21.39
CA GLY A 37 -2.07 -14.24 22.33
C GLY A 37 -0.90 -15.07 21.80
N PHE A 38 -0.91 -15.48 20.53
CA PHE A 38 0.19 -16.23 19.92
C PHE A 38 1.46 -15.38 19.79
N LEU A 39 1.31 -14.07 19.55
CA LEU A 39 2.44 -13.14 19.52
C LEU A 39 2.72 -12.58 20.92
N PRO A 40 3.89 -12.88 21.52
CA PRO A 40 4.24 -12.35 22.83
C PRO A 40 4.31 -10.82 22.77
N ALA A 41 3.67 -10.18 23.75
CA ALA A 41 3.70 -8.74 23.90
C ALA A 41 4.98 -8.33 24.62
N GLY A 42 5.67 -7.32 24.10
CA GLY A 42 6.80 -6.73 24.82
C GLY A 42 6.37 -6.05 26.11
N GLU A 43 7.30 -5.94 27.06
CA GLU A 43 7.06 -5.34 28.37
C GLU A 43 7.67 -3.94 28.53
N HIS A 44 8.40 -3.45 27.51
CA HIS A 44 9.04 -2.15 27.58
C HIS A 44 7.99 -1.03 27.63
N ARG A 45 8.25 -0.01 28.44
CA ARG A 45 7.44 1.19 28.44
C ARG A 45 7.74 2.05 27.20
N PRO A 46 6.75 2.77 26.66
CA PRO A 46 6.92 3.68 25.53
C PRO A 46 7.65 4.97 25.95
N GLU A 47 8.86 4.84 26.46
CA GLU A 47 9.70 5.93 26.96
C GLU A 47 11.05 5.89 26.24
N GLY A 48 11.73 7.05 26.19
CA GLY A 48 13.06 7.19 25.60
C GLY A 48 13.13 6.65 24.17
N LEU A 49 13.95 5.63 23.95
CA LEU A 49 14.23 5.05 22.64
C LEU A 49 12.98 4.46 21.95
N TYR A 50 12.05 3.86 22.71
CA TYR A 50 10.84 3.28 22.12
C TYR A 50 9.88 4.34 21.60
N LEU A 51 9.78 5.48 22.28
CA LEU A 51 8.98 6.60 21.80
C LEU A 51 9.57 7.20 20.51
N GLN A 52 10.90 7.36 20.46
CA GLN A 52 11.60 7.80 19.24
C GLN A 52 11.39 6.84 18.08
N LEU A 53 11.42 5.54 18.34
CA LEU A 53 11.14 4.52 17.34
C LEU A 53 9.72 4.64 16.79
N GLY A 54 8.73 4.88 17.66
CA GLY A 54 7.35 5.16 17.25
C GLY A 54 7.24 6.35 16.30
N TYR A 55 7.90 7.47 16.62
CA TYR A 55 7.96 8.64 15.72
C TYR A 55 8.67 8.36 14.40
N ALA A 56 9.77 7.59 14.44
CA ALA A 56 10.48 7.18 13.24
C ALA A 56 9.58 6.34 12.32
N PHE A 57 8.85 5.36 12.87
CA PHE A 57 7.88 4.56 12.12
C PHE A 57 6.77 5.42 11.51
N THR A 58 6.21 6.36 12.28
CA THR A 58 5.23 7.31 11.75
C THR A 58 5.81 8.12 10.58
N GLY A 59 7.04 8.63 10.72
CA GLY A 59 7.73 9.35 9.65
C GLY A 59 7.94 8.50 8.39
N LEU A 60 8.35 7.24 8.54
CA LEU A 60 8.54 6.31 7.43
C LEU A 60 7.23 6.00 6.70
N VAL A 61 6.13 5.85 7.43
CA VAL A 61 4.81 5.64 6.84
C VAL A 61 4.35 6.85 6.03
N PHE A 62 4.53 8.07 6.56
CA PHE A 62 4.21 9.29 5.81
C PHE A 62 5.11 9.46 4.58
N LEU A 63 6.41 9.14 4.70
CA LEU A 63 7.33 9.17 3.58
C LEU A 63 6.94 8.17 2.50
N ALA A 64 6.55 6.96 2.87
CA ALA A 64 6.04 5.94 1.97
C ALA A 64 4.77 6.43 1.24
N ALA A 65 3.81 6.99 1.97
CA ALA A 65 2.59 7.54 1.40
C ALA A 65 2.87 8.68 0.41
N ALA A 66 3.74 9.62 0.78
CA ALA A 66 4.16 10.72 -0.09
C ALA A 66 4.85 10.23 -1.37
N TRP A 67 5.73 9.23 -1.23
CA TRP A 67 6.40 8.61 -2.36
C TRP A 67 5.43 7.88 -3.29
N VAL A 68 4.47 7.13 -2.75
CA VAL A 68 3.42 6.46 -3.54
C VAL A 68 2.60 7.51 -4.30
N LEU A 69 2.21 8.61 -3.64
CA LEU A 69 1.43 9.67 -4.27
C LEU A 69 2.20 10.32 -5.44
N TRP A 70 3.47 10.67 -5.21
CA TRP A 70 4.34 11.20 -6.27
C TRP A 70 4.52 10.22 -7.42
N ARG A 71 4.81 8.94 -7.11
CA ARG A 71 5.07 7.90 -8.09
C ARG A 71 3.81 7.57 -8.91
N ARG A 72 2.66 7.49 -8.26
CA ARG A 72 1.35 7.35 -8.92
C ARG A 72 1.14 8.46 -9.96
N GLY A 73 1.35 9.72 -9.57
CA GLY A 73 1.19 10.85 -10.50
C GLY A 73 2.14 10.75 -11.70
N SER A 74 3.39 10.34 -11.45
CA SER A 74 4.38 10.11 -12.52
C SER A 74 3.99 8.95 -13.44
N ALA A 75 3.56 7.82 -12.88
CA ALA A 75 3.17 6.62 -13.61
C ALA A 75 1.96 6.88 -14.52
N LEU A 76 0.91 7.52 -13.98
CA LEU A 76 -0.28 7.88 -14.75
C LEU A 76 0.06 8.84 -15.89
N ARG A 77 0.85 9.89 -15.63
CA ARG A 77 1.26 10.84 -16.69
C ARG A 77 2.02 10.20 -17.83
N ARG A 78 2.81 9.15 -17.57
CA ARG A 78 3.63 8.48 -18.59
C ARG A 78 2.93 7.28 -19.23
N PHE A 79 1.74 6.90 -18.74
CA PHE A 79 1.10 5.64 -19.11
C PHE A 79 0.70 5.59 -20.59
N HIS A 80 0.21 6.68 -21.17
CA HIS A 80 -0.12 6.78 -22.60
C HIS A 80 1.10 6.48 -23.51
N ARG A 81 2.32 6.84 -23.07
CA ARG A 81 3.57 6.61 -23.83
C ARG A 81 4.01 5.16 -23.84
N ILE A 82 3.42 4.32 -23.00
CA ILE A 82 3.77 2.91 -22.91
C ILE A 82 3.06 2.17 -24.05
N PRO A 83 3.76 1.33 -24.84
CA PRO A 83 3.14 0.50 -25.85
C PRO A 83 2.02 -0.33 -25.25
N GLU A 84 0.87 -0.37 -25.93
CA GLU A 84 -0.35 -1.06 -25.51
C GLU A 84 -0.12 -2.49 -24.95
N PRO A 85 0.70 -3.38 -25.57
CA PRO A 85 0.92 -4.73 -25.04
C PRO A 85 1.62 -4.76 -23.67
N ARG A 86 2.33 -3.69 -23.28
CA ARG A 86 3.06 -3.60 -22.01
C ARG A 86 2.28 -2.90 -20.89
N ARG A 87 1.18 -2.20 -21.22
CA ARG A 87 0.42 -1.38 -20.27
C ARG A 87 -0.14 -2.19 -19.09
N ALA A 88 -0.68 -3.38 -19.36
CA ALA A 88 -1.20 -4.29 -18.35
C ALA A 88 -0.15 -4.70 -17.30
N GLY A 89 1.05 -5.08 -17.77
CA GLY A 89 2.16 -5.45 -16.87
C GLY A 89 2.65 -4.28 -16.02
N VAL A 90 2.67 -3.06 -16.57
CA VAL A 90 3.06 -1.86 -15.82
C VAL A 90 2.04 -1.52 -14.74
N LEU A 91 0.75 -1.57 -15.06
CA LEU A 91 -0.33 -1.38 -14.10
C LEU A 91 -0.21 -2.35 -12.92
N LEU A 92 -0.05 -3.64 -13.24
CA LEU A 92 0.12 -4.69 -12.24
C LEU A 92 1.33 -4.40 -11.34
N ARG A 93 2.50 -4.17 -11.94
CA ARG A 93 3.74 -3.90 -11.22
C ARG A 93 3.64 -2.69 -10.30
N GLU A 94 3.14 -1.56 -10.80
CA GLU A 94 3.04 -0.33 -10.01
C GLU A 94 2.07 -0.51 -8.84
N THR A 95 0.92 -1.16 -9.07
CA THR A 95 -0.06 -1.40 -8.00
C THR A 95 0.51 -2.31 -6.89
N LEU A 96 1.23 -3.38 -7.27
CA LEU A 96 1.88 -4.27 -6.30
C LEU A 96 3.02 -3.58 -5.54
N LEU A 97 3.77 -2.69 -6.22
CA LEU A 97 4.81 -1.89 -5.58
C LEU A 97 4.22 -0.94 -4.53
N TYR A 98 3.06 -0.33 -4.83
CA TYR A 98 2.35 0.50 -3.87
C TYR A 98 1.86 -0.35 -2.69
N ALA A 99 1.24 -1.50 -2.94
CA ALA A 99 0.80 -2.41 -1.88
C ALA A 99 1.96 -2.80 -0.95
N ALA A 100 3.10 -3.23 -1.51
CA ALA A 100 4.26 -3.64 -0.74
C ALA A 100 4.80 -2.53 0.16
N LEU A 101 4.85 -1.29 -0.33
CA LEU A 101 5.38 -0.17 0.46
C LEU A 101 4.40 0.26 1.56
N LEU A 102 3.10 0.26 1.28
CA LEU A 102 2.07 0.64 2.25
C LEU A 102 1.90 -0.41 3.34
N GLU A 103 2.12 -1.68 3.00
CA GLU A 103 2.07 -2.79 3.95
C GLU A 103 3.15 -2.73 5.04
N LEU A 104 4.26 -2.02 4.79
CA LEU A 104 5.28 -1.79 5.81
C LEU A 104 4.70 -1.16 7.08
N SER A 105 3.61 -0.39 6.97
CA SER A 105 2.92 0.18 8.13
C SER A 105 2.46 -0.89 9.12
N SER A 106 1.88 -2.00 8.66
CA SER A 106 1.43 -3.08 9.54
C SER A 106 2.62 -3.80 10.20
N LEU A 107 3.73 -3.97 9.45
CA LEU A 107 4.95 -4.59 9.95
C LEU A 107 5.60 -3.72 11.02
N TYR A 108 5.59 -2.39 10.88
CA TYR A 108 6.01 -1.49 11.95
C TYR A 108 5.14 -1.63 13.20
N GLY A 109 3.82 -1.80 13.02
CA GLY A 109 2.90 -2.13 14.10
C GLY A 109 3.29 -3.42 14.83
N LEU A 110 3.61 -4.48 14.08
CA LEU A 110 4.07 -5.76 14.63
C LEU A 110 5.39 -5.60 15.41
N VAL A 111 6.38 -4.92 14.85
CA VAL A 111 7.65 -4.64 15.54
C VAL A 111 7.40 -3.87 16.83
N TYR A 112 6.52 -2.86 16.78
CA TYR A 112 6.21 -2.06 17.96
C TYR A 112 5.45 -2.86 19.04
N TRP A 113 4.60 -3.81 18.63
CA TRP A 113 3.96 -4.77 19.54
C TRP A 113 4.96 -5.68 20.25
N ILE A 114 5.90 -6.25 19.50
CA ILE A 114 6.92 -7.16 20.05
C ILE A 114 7.80 -6.43 21.08
N LEU A 115 8.04 -5.13 20.88
CA LEU A 115 8.90 -4.34 21.77
C LEU A 115 8.16 -3.77 22.99
N VAL A 116 7.02 -3.11 22.77
CA VAL A 116 6.34 -2.27 23.78
C VAL A 116 5.01 -2.88 24.25
N GLY A 117 4.46 -3.81 23.45
CA GLY A 117 3.27 -4.58 23.78
C GLY A 117 2.06 -3.71 24.13
N LYS A 118 1.40 -4.08 25.22
CA LYS A 118 0.11 -3.49 25.62
C LYS A 118 0.20 -1.99 25.93
N HIS A 119 1.35 -1.50 26.38
CA HIS A 119 1.55 -0.08 26.70
C HIS A 119 1.42 0.83 25.47
N ALA A 120 1.57 0.28 24.26
CA ALA A 120 1.40 0.99 23.00
C ALA A 120 0.30 0.41 22.09
N GLY A 121 -0.63 -0.37 22.65
CA GLY A 121 -1.64 -1.10 21.87
C GLY A 121 -2.44 -0.23 20.88
N ARG A 122 -2.77 1.01 21.27
CA ARG A 122 -3.46 1.96 20.38
C ARG A 122 -2.60 2.39 19.17
N HIS A 123 -1.30 2.57 19.36
CA HIS A 123 -0.38 2.91 18.27
C HIS A 123 -0.18 1.71 17.33
N VAL A 124 -0.02 0.52 17.89
CA VAL A 124 0.07 -0.74 17.13
C VAL A 124 -1.18 -0.93 16.25
N ALA A 125 -2.37 -0.80 16.84
CA ALA A 125 -3.62 -0.90 16.09
C ALA A 125 -3.71 0.15 14.98
N GLY A 126 -3.27 1.39 15.25
CA GLY A 126 -3.20 2.45 14.26
C GLY A 126 -2.33 2.08 13.06
N PHE A 127 -1.13 1.56 13.30
CA PHE A 127 -0.21 1.12 12.26
C PHE A 127 -0.75 -0.07 11.44
N VAL A 128 -1.36 -1.05 12.11
CA VAL A 128 -1.96 -2.22 11.46
C VAL A 128 -3.12 -1.84 10.54
N ILE A 129 -4.02 -0.96 10.99
CA ILE A 129 -5.18 -0.52 10.21
C ILE A 129 -4.81 0.45 9.09
N LEU A 130 -3.64 1.09 9.17
CA LEU A 130 -3.24 2.08 8.17
C LEU A 130 -2.95 1.46 6.80
N ALA A 131 -2.37 0.26 6.73
CA ALA A 131 -2.05 -0.42 5.48
C ALA A 131 -3.25 -0.54 4.51
N PRO A 132 -4.42 -1.10 4.92
CA PRO A 132 -5.57 -1.22 4.03
C PRO A 132 -6.17 0.15 3.67
N LEU A 133 -6.16 1.12 4.60
CA LEU A 133 -6.67 2.47 4.35
C LEU A 133 -5.81 3.22 3.34
N LEU A 134 -4.49 3.17 3.49
CA LEU A 134 -3.57 3.80 2.56
C LEU A 134 -3.66 3.15 1.19
N PHE A 135 -3.77 1.82 1.11
CA PHE A 135 -3.93 1.12 -0.15
C PHE A 135 -5.21 1.57 -0.87
N LEU A 136 -6.33 1.62 -0.15
CA LEU A 136 -7.62 2.08 -0.68
C LEU A 136 -7.58 3.52 -1.20
N VAL A 137 -6.90 4.42 -0.50
CA VAL A 137 -6.88 5.86 -0.82
C VAL A 137 -5.86 6.21 -1.89
N LEU A 138 -4.67 5.60 -1.82
CA LEU A 138 -3.53 6.03 -2.63
C LEU A 138 -3.40 5.28 -3.94
N THR A 139 -3.89 4.04 -4.04
CA THR A 139 -3.78 3.30 -5.29
C THR A 139 -4.73 3.81 -6.38
N PRO A 140 -4.30 3.86 -7.64
CA PRO A 140 -5.16 4.35 -8.70
C PRO A 140 -6.26 3.35 -9.02
N ARG A 141 -7.48 3.87 -9.17
CA ARG A 141 -8.64 3.11 -9.63
C ARG A 141 -8.55 2.83 -11.14
N LEU A 142 -9.30 1.82 -11.61
CA LEU A 142 -9.33 1.44 -13.02
C LEU A 142 -9.62 2.62 -13.96
N ASP A 143 -10.59 3.48 -13.60
CA ASP A 143 -10.99 4.65 -14.39
C ASP A 143 -9.84 5.64 -14.58
N GLN A 144 -8.94 5.74 -13.60
CA GLN A 144 -7.75 6.61 -13.68
C GLN A 144 -6.72 6.03 -14.64
N TRP A 145 -6.50 4.71 -14.59
CA TRP A 145 -5.62 4.02 -15.54
C TRP A 145 -6.15 4.07 -16.98
N MET A 146 -7.46 3.93 -17.16
CA MET A 146 -8.09 4.02 -18.48
C MET A 146 -7.95 5.43 -19.07
N ARG A 147 -8.27 6.47 -18.28
CA ARG A 147 -8.07 7.87 -18.69
C ARG A 147 -6.60 8.17 -19.00
N ALA A 148 -5.67 7.62 -18.23
CA ALA A 148 -4.23 7.80 -18.46
C ALA A 148 -3.70 7.06 -19.71
N ALA A 149 -4.47 6.14 -20.28
CA ALA A 149 -4.11 5.40 -21.48
C ALA A 149 -4.47 6.15 -22.78
N GLU A 150 -5.35 7.14 -22.68
CA GLU A 150 -5.74 8.03 -23.77
C GLU A 150 -4.68 9.15 -23.94
N PRO A 151 -4.34 9.55 -25.17
CA PRO A 151 -3.47 10.69 -25.41
C PRO A 151 -4.11 11.97 -24.88
N ALA A 152 -3.29 12.90 -24.38
CA ALA A 152 -3.80 14.18 -23.88
C ALA A 152 -4.48 14.97 -25.01
N PRO A 153 -5.54 15.75 -24.73
CA PRO A 153 -6.12 16.64 -25.73
C PRO A 153 -5.06 17.64 -26.21
N GLY A 154 -4.56 17.44 -27.44
CA GLY A 154 -3.45 18.20 -28.03
C GLY A 154 -2.24 17.36 -28.47
N GLU A 155 -2.19 16.07 -28.13
CA GLU A 155 -1.15 15.11 -28.58
C GLU A 155 -1.68 14.11 -29.65
N ALA A 156 -2.80 14.42 -30.30
CA ALA A 156 -3.25 13.63 -31.46
C ALA A 156 -2.26 13.80 -32.62
N PRO A 157 -1.94 12.73 -33.37
CA PRO A 157 -1.09 12.80 -34.56
C PRO A 157 -1.70 13.68 -35.67
#